data_AF-A0A7Y0N249-F1
#
_entry.id   AF-A0A7Y0N249-F1
#
_cell.length_a   1.000
_cell.length_b   1.000
_cell.length_c   1.000
_cell.angle_alpha   90.00
_cell.angle_beta   90.00
_cell.angle_gamma   90.00
#
_symmetry.space_group_name_H-M   'P 1'
#
loop_
_entity.id
_entity.type
_entity.pdbx_description
1 polymer ?
#
loop_
_entity_poly.entity_id
_entity_poly.type
_entity_poly.pdbx_seq_one_letter_code
_entity_poly.pdbx_strand_id
1 'polypeptide(L)'
;VGFGLFATILMTTLERQREFAVMLATGMLRSKLIGLISIESLFIAIIGIVLGLIVSAPVLGYFYFNPIEITGEAAQVMLESGFEPIVPVSLDPHLLLNQIIVVLIILSLCLVYPMIRLLRLPIASGLKGGAHVD
;
A
#
# COMPACT_ATOMS: atom_id res chain seq x y z
N VAL A 1 7.99 0.26 4.49
CA VAL A 1 6.88 0.11 3.51
C VAL A 1 6.35 1.46 3.03
N GLY A 2 5.98 2.40 3.91
CA GLY A 2 5.32 3.66 3.50
C GLY A 2 6.09 4.55 2.51
N PHE A 3 7.42 4.60 2.59
CA PHE A 3 8.23 5.48 1.72
C PHE A 3 8.20 5.06 0.25
N GLY A 4 8.25 3.75 -0.05
CA GLY A 4 8.19 3.24 -1.42
C GLY A 4 6.82 3.45 -2.04
N LEU A 5 5.76 3.18 -1.27
CA LEU A 5 4.38 3.38 -1.69
C LEU A 5 4.11 4.87 -2.00
N PHE A 6 4.59 5.77 -1.14
CA PHE A 6 4.52 7.21 -1.36
C PHE A 6 5.29 7.66 -2.61
N ALA A 7 6.52 7.18 -2.81
CA ALA A 7 7.33 7.54 -3.96
C ALA A 7 6.67 7.14 -5.29
N THR A 8 6.11 5.94 -5.35
CA THR A 8 5.41 5.46 -6.56
C THR A 8 4.14 6.26 -6.83
N ILE A 9 3.31 6.51 -5.80
CA ILE A 9 2.09 7.33 -5.96
C ILE A 9 2.44 8.75 -6.39
N LEU A 10 3.49 9.34 -5.80
CA LEU A 10 3.94 10.68 -6.15
C LEU A 10 4.41 10.74 -7.61
N MET A 11 5.27 9.80 -8.02
CA MET A 11 5.82 9.75 -9.36
C MET A 11 4.73 9.58 -10.43
N THR A 12 3.85 8.60 -10.23
CA THR A 12 2.72 8.35 -11.15
C THR A 12 1.77 9.55 -11.26
N THR A 13 1.59 10.29 -10.17
CA THR A 13 0.79 11.54 -10.19
C THR A 13 1.50 12.67 -10.95
N LEU A 14 2.82 12.80 -10.81
CA LEU A 14 3.61 13.83 -11.48
C LEU A 14 3.67 13.60 -13.00
N GLU A 15 3.85 12.35 -13.44
CA GLU A 15 3.85 11.99 -14.86
C GLU A 15 2.53 12.35 -15.55
N ARG A 16 1.40 12.16 -14.84
CA ARG A 16 0.04 12.42 -15.36
C ARG A 16 -0.48 13.84 -15.12
N GLN A 17 0.33 14.73 -14.55
CA GLN A 17 -0.10 16.10 -14.23
C GLN A 17 -0.59 16.87 -15.45
N ARG A 18 0.03 16.66 -16.62
CA ARG A 18 -0.37 17.31 -17.87
C ARG A 18 -1.73 16.81 -18.37
N GLU A 19 -2.00 15.51 -18.26
CA GLU A 19 -3.30 14.91 -18.64
C GLU A 19 -4.42 15.46 -17.78
N PHE A 20 -4.18 15.57 -16.46
CA PHE A 20 -5.10 16.19 -15.51
C PHE A 20 -5.40 17.66 -15.85
N ALA A 21 -4.38 18.43 -16.22
CA ALA A 21 -4.54 19.81 -16.65
C ALA A 21 -5.37 19.93 -17.95
N VAL A 22 -5.17 19.02 -18.91
CA VAL A 22 -5.96 18.97 -20.15
C VAL A 22 -7.43 18.63 -19.85
N MET A 23 -7.70 17.63 -19.01
CA MET A 23 -9.08 17.28 -18.62
C MET A 23 -9.79 18.42 -17.88
N LEU A 24 -9.07 19.17 -17.04
CA LEU A 24 -9.61 20.37 -16.38
C LEU A 24 -9.88 21.49 -17.38
N ALA A 25 -9.02 21.68 -18.37
CA ALA A 25 -9.18 22.69 -19.42
C ALA A 25 -10.34 22.39 -20.38
N THR A 26 -10.66 21.12 -20.62
CA THR A 26 -11.82 20.70 -21.42
C THR A 26 -13.15 20.75 -20.66
N GLY A 27 -13.13 21.19 -19.39
CA GLY A 27 -14.34 21.43 -18.59
C GLY A 27 -14.68 20.34 -17.59
N MET A 28 -13.78 19.39 -17.31
CA MET A 28 -14.02 18.39 -16.27
C MET A 28 -13.97 19.01 -14.87
N LEU A 29 -14.96 18.72 -14.04
CA LEU A 29 -15.01 19.16 -12.64
C LEU A 29 -13.90 18.49 -11.82
N ARG A 30 -13.24 19.27 -10.94
CA ARG A 30 -12.18 18.77 -10.03
C ARG A 30 -12.64 17.57 -9.19
N SER A 31 -13.89 17.57 -8.72
CA SER A 31 -14.45 16.47 -7.93
C SER A 31 -14.55 15.17 -8.73
N LYS A 32 -14.83 15.24 -10.04
CA LYS A 32 -14.91 14.05 -10.91
C LYS A 32 -13.53 13.45 -11.15
N LEU A 33 -12.52 14.31 -11.26
CA LEU A 33 -11.12 13.89 -11.39
C LEU A 33 -10.61 13.19 -10.12
N ILE A 34 -10.95 13.73 -8.95
CA ILE A 34 -10.62 13.10 -7.67
C ILE A 34 -11.29 11.74 -7.53
N GLY A 35 -12.58 11.65 -7.84
CA GLY A 35 -13.32 10.37 -7.80
C GLY A 35 -12.68 9.32 -8.69
N LEU A 36 -12.22 9.70 -9.88
CA LEU A 36 -11.52 8.79 -10.80
C LEU A 36 -10.22 8.25 -10.19
N ILE A 37 -9.37 9.11 -9.63
CA ILE A 37 -8.10 8.72 -9.00
C ILE A 37 -8.35 7.85 -7.76
N SER A 38 -9.36 8.19 -6.95
CA SER A 38 -9.74 7.39 -5.79
C SER A 38 -10.18 5.97 -6.20
N ILE A 39 -10.98 5.85 -7.26
CA ILE A 39 -11.41 4.56 -7.80
C ILE A 39 -10.20 3.77 -8.32
N GLU A 40 -9.34 4.38 -9.15
CA GLU A 40 -8.12 3.74 -9.68
C GLU A 40 -7.24 3.20 -8.55
N SER A 41 -7.01 4.02 -7.52
CA SER A 41 -6.18 3.64 -6.38
C SER A 41 -6.81 2.52 -5.55
N LEU A 42 -8.14 2.52 -5.40
CA LEU A 42 -8.87 1.46 -4.73
C LEU A 42 -8.74 0.13 -5.49
N PHE A 43 -8.83 0.15 -6.82
CA PHE A 43 -8.60 -1.05 -7.64
C PHE A 43 -7.19 -1.62 -7.45
N ILE A 44 -6.16 -0.75 -7.47
CA ILE A 44 -4.78 -1.17 -7.22
C ILE A 44 -4.62 -1.78 -5.82
N ALA A 45 -5.26 -1.16 -4.80
CA ALA A 45 -5.24 -1.67 -3.43
C ALA A 45 -5.87 -3.07 -3.33
N ILE A 46 -7.05 -3.27 -3.92
CA ILE A 46 -7.75 -4.56 -3.93
C ILE A 46 -6.90 -5.64 -4.61
N ILE A 47 -6.36 -5.34 -5.79
CA ILE A 47 -5.50 -6.27 -6.53
C ILE A 47 -4.26 -6.61 -5.69
N GLY A 48 -3.64 -5.61 -5.06
CA GLY A 48 -2.49 -5.81 -4.18
C GLY A 48 -2.79 -6.70 -2.98
N ILE A 49 -3.94 -6.53 -2.33
CA ILE A 49 -4.38 -7.38 -1.22
C ILE A 49 -4.62 -8.81 -1.70
N VAL A 50 -5.34 -9.00 -2.80
CA VAL A 50 -5.64 -10.34 -3.35
C VAL A 50 -4.34 -11.06 -3.72
N LEU A 51 -3.43 -10.41 -4.44
CA LEU A 51 -2.13 -10.99 -4.78
C LEU A 51 -1.29 -11.28 -3.53
N GLY A 52 -1.29 -10.37 -2.55
CA GLY A 52 -0.60 -10.56 -1.28
C GLY A 52 -1.12 -11.79 -0.52
N LEU A 53 -2.44 -12.01 -0.51
CA LEU A 53 -3.06 -13.19 0.10
C LEU A 53 -2.71 -14.47 -0.67
N ILE A 54 -2.79 -14.45 -1.99
CA ILE A 54 -2.46 -15.62 -2.83
C ILE A 54 -0.99 -16.03 -2.66
N VAL A 55 -0.07 -15.07 -2.55
CA VAL A 55 1.37 -15.34 -2.38
C VAL A 55 1.69 -15.73 -0.94
N SER A 56 1.06 -15.10 0.05
CA SER A 56 1.31 -15.43 1.46
C SER A 56 0.71 -16.77 1.87
N ALA A 57 -0.48 -17.14 1.38
CA ALA A 57 -1.15 -18.39 1.72
C ALA A 57 -0.28 -19.66 1.57
N PRO A 58 0.42 -19.92 0.44
CA PRO A 58 1.29 -21.09 0.32
C PRO A 58 2.54 -21.01 1.19
N VAL A 59 3.08 -19.80 1.42
CA VAL A 59 4.24 -19.59 2.29
C VAL A 59 3.87 -19.89 3.74
N LEU A 60 2.77 -19.33 4.24
CA LEU A 60 2.29 -19.63 5.59
C LEU A 60 1.86 -21.09 5.71
N GLY A 61 1.22 -21.67 4.69
CA GLY A 61 0.87 -23.09 4.67
C GLY A 61 2.11 -23.99 4.78
N TYR A 62 3.19 -23.67 4.06
CA TYR A 62 4.45 -24.41 4.15
C TYR A 62 5.05 -24.37 5.56
N PHE A 63 5.09 -23.18 6.18
CA PHE A 63 5.61 -23.01 7.55
C PHE A 63 4.67 -23.55 8.63
N TYR A 64 3.37 -23.68 8.35
CA TYR A 64 2.43 -24.33 9.26
C TYR A 64 2.69 -25.84 9.35
N PHE A 65 2.97 -26.51 8.22
CA PHE A 65 3.30 -27.93 8.20
C PHE A 65 4.76 -28.25 8.55
N ASN A 66 5.69 -27.31 8.35
CA ASN A 66 7.09 -27.42 8.74
C ASN A 66 7.46 -26.26 9.69
N PRO A 67 7.04 -26.33 10.96
CA PRO A 67 7.40 -25.30 11.92
C PRO A 67 8.92 -25.21 12.07
N ILE A 68 9.42 -23.99 12.21
CA ILE A 68 10.85 -23.77 12.46
C ILE A 68 11.13 -24.24 13.89
N GLU A 69 11.84 -25.36 14.00
CA GLU A 69 12.40 -25.82 15.28
C GLU A 69 13.51 -24.86 15.69
N ILE A 70 13.40 -24.27 16.87
CA ILE A 70 14.50 -23.49 17.45
C ILE A 70 15.54 -24.50 17.93
N THR A 71 16.70 -24.56 17.28
CA THR A 71 17.83 -25.40 17.72
C THR A 71 18.94 -24.54 18.34
N GLY A 72 19.48 -24.93 19.51
CA GLY A 72 20.61 -24.26 20.18
C GLY A 72 20.33 -23.90 21.65
N GLU A 73 21.14 -23.02 22.26
CA GLU A 73 20.97 -22.54 23.65
C GLU A 73 19.57 -21.95 23.91
N ALA A 74 18.96 -21.29 22.91
CA ALA A 74 17.59 -20.76 23.00
C ALA A 74 16.52 -21.86 23.16
N ALA A 75 16.79 -23.08 22.66
CA ALA A 75 15.90 -24.22 22.79
C ALA A 75 15.91 -24.80 24.21
N GLN A 76 17.09 -24.82 24.86
CA GLN A 76 17.25 -25.28 26.24
C GLN A 76 16.57 -24.31 27.22
N VAL A 77 16.70 -23.00 27.00
CA VAL A 77 16.01 -21.99 27.81
C VAL A 77 14.48 -22.07 27.65
N MET A 78 13.97 -22.36 26.44
CA MET A 78 12.53 -22.60 26.22
C MET A 78 12.04 -23.88 26.92
N LEU A 79 12.80 -24.97 26.84
CA LEU A 79 12.46 -26.23 27.52
C LEU A 79 12.48 -26.10 29.05
N GLU A 80 13.48 -25.39 29.61
CA GLU A 80 13.56 -25.11 31.05
C GLU A 80 12.42 -24.19 31.52
N SER A 81 11.90 -23.33 30.63
CA SER A 81 10.72 -22.50 30.87
C SER A 81 9.39 -23.24 30.67
N GLY A 82 9.42 -24.53 30.30
CA GLY A 82 8.24 -25.37 30.09
C GLY A 82 7.54 -25.19 28.73
N PHE A 83 8.20 -24.56 27.75
CA PHE A 83 7.68 -24.35 26.40
C PHE A 83 8.36 -25.29 25.39
N GLU A 84 7.57 -25.83 24.46
CA GLU A 84 8.11 -26.60 23.33
C GLU A 84 8.86 -25.65 22.38
N PRO A 85 10.12 -25.97 21.96
CA PRO A 85 10.99 -25.11 21.15
C PRO A 85 10.59 -25.09 19.66
N ILE A 86 9.30 -24.89 19.41
CA ILE A 86 8.73 -24.70 18.08
C ILE A 86 8.20 -23.27 17.99
N VAL A 87 8.39 -22.62 16.84
CA VAL A 87 7.71 -21.35 16.54
C VAL A 87 6.55 -21.65 15.60
N PRO A 88 5.35 -21.99 16.12
CA PRO A 88 4.20 -22.25 15.27
C PRO A 88 3.75 -20.95 14.60
N VAL A 89 3.62 -20.98 13.26
CA VAL A 89 2.99 -19.89 12.53
C VAL A 89 1.50 -19.88 12.86
N SER A 90 1.07 -18.86 13.60
CA SER A 90 -0.33 -18.69 14.00
C SER A 90 -1.14 -18.13 12.83
N LEU A 91 -1.99 -18.97 12.24
CA LEU A 91 -2.93 -18.60 11.18
C LEU A 91 -4.21 -17.97 11.75
N ASP A 92 -4.05 -16.92 12.57
CA ASP A 92 -5.21 -16.23 13.14
C ASP A 92 -5.84 -15.26 12.13
N PRO A 93 -7.12 -15.44 11.77
CA PRO A 93 -7.82 -14.54 10.84
C PRO A 93 -7.83 -13.08 11.31
N HIS A 94 -7.78 -12.86 12.64
CA HIS A 94 -7.72 -11.54 13.24
C HIS A 94 -6.44 -10.78 12.88
N LEU A 95 -5.28 -11.46 12.88
CA LEU A 95 -4.00 -10.84 12.51
C LEU A 95 -4.01 -10.39 11.05
N LEU A 96 -4.55 -11.25 10.17
CA LEU A 96 -4.67 -11.00 8.75
C LEU A 96 -5.61 -9.81 8.46
N LEU A 97 -6.76 -9.74 9.11
CA LEU A 97 -7.68 -8.60 9.00
C LEU A 97 -7.03 -7.30 9.49
N ASN A 98 -6.34 -7.33 10.62
CA ASN A 98 -5.70 -6.15 11.17
C ASN A 98 -4.62 -5.62 10.22
N GLN A 99 -3.86 -6.51 9.57
CA GLN A 99 -2.83 -6.14 8.61
C GLN A 99 -3.41 -5.50 7.35
N ILE A 100 -4.53 -6.02 6.83
CA ILE A 100 -5.27 -5.41 5.71
C ILE A 100 -5.75 -4.00 6.09
N ILE A 101 -6.33 -3.83 7.27
CA ILE A 101 -6.83 -2.53 7.76
C ILE A 101 -5.69 -1.52 7.88
N VAL A 102 -4.55 -1.92 8.45
CA VAL A 102 -3.37 -1.04 8.58
C VAL A 102 -2.87 -0.58 7.21
N VAL A 103 -2.77 -1.48 6.23
CA VAL A 103 -2.34 -1.14 4.87
C VAL A 103 -3.34 -0.19 4.20
N LEU A 104 -4.65 -0.44 4.36
CA LEU A 104 -5.70 0.42 3.83
C LEU A 104 -5.63 1.84 4.41
N ILE A 105 -5.37 1.97 5.71
CA ILE A 105 -5.21 3.27 6.38
C ILE A 105 -4.00 4.02 5.83
N ILE A 106 -2.84 3.35 5.70
CA ILE A 106 -1.62 3.96 5.15
C ILE A 106 -1.86 4.41 3.70
N LEU A 107 -2.48 3.57 2.88
CA LEU A 107 -2.80 3.89 1.48
C LEU A 107 -3.75 5.10 1.40
N SER A 108 -4.80 5.11 2.22
CA SER A 108 -5.71 6.25 2.31
C SER A 108 -4.96 7.54 2.65
N LEU A 109 -4.08 7.52 3.67
CA LEU A 109 -3.27 8.67 4.05
C LEU A 109 -2.35 9.13 2.91
N CYS A 110 -1.71 8.20 2.21
CA CYS A 110 -0.85 8.53 1.06
C CYS A 110 -1.63 9.17 -0.10
N LEU A 111 -2.88 8.78 -0.34
CA LEU A 111 -3.73 9.36 -1.38
C LEU A 111 -4.27 10.76 -1.07
N VAL A 112 -4.33 11.14 0.21
CA VAL A 112 -4.72 12.50 0.60
C VAL A 112 -3.79 13.54 -0.03
N TYR A 113 -2.48 13.27 -0.07
CA TYR A 113 -1.50 14.20 -0.63
C TYR A 113 -1.71 14.52 -2.12
N PRO A 114 -1.74 13.55 -3.06
CA PRO A 114 -1.98 13.83 -4.48
C PRO A 114 -3.36 14.44 -4.71
N MET A 115 -4.39 14.05 -3.94
CA MET A 115 -5.72 14.67 -4.02
C MET A 115 -5.69 16.18 -3.71
N ILE A 116 -5.03 16.58 -2.61
CA ILE A 116 -4.91 18.00 -2.24
C ILE A 116 -4.08 18.74 -3.30
N ARG A 117 -3.01 18.12 -3.81
CA ARG A 117 -2.16 18.73 -4.84
C ARG A 117 -2.92 18.96 -6.14
N LEU A 118 -3.80 18.04 -6.54
CA LEU A 118 -4.69 18.20 -7.69
C LEU A 118 -5.67 19.37 -7.52
N LEU A 119 -6.25 19.50 -6.33
CA LEU A 119 -7.19 20.59 -6.03
C LEU A 119 -6.55 21.97 -6.12
N ARG A 120 -5.23 22.06 -5.86
CA ARG A 120 -4.46 23.30 -5.89
C ARG A 120 -3.72 23.53 -7.22
N LEU A 121 -3.91 22.67 -8.22
CA LEU A 121 -3.19 22.77 -9.49
C LEU A 121 -3.71 23.96 -10.33
N PRO A 122 -2.86 24.94 -10.70
CA PRO A 122 -3.24 25.98 -11.66
C PRO A 122 -3.25 25.38 -13.07
N ILE A 123 -4.38 25.51 -13.78
CA ILE A 123 -4.56 24.94 -15.14
C ILE A 123 -3.49 25.49 -16.11
N ALA A 124 -3.19 26.79 -16.02
CA ALA A 124 -2.23 27.46 -16.88
C ALA A 124 -0.78 26.96 -16.70
N SER A 125 -0.35 26.65 -15.47
CA SER A 125 0.99 26.11 -15.23
C SER A 125 1.07 24.62 -15.53
N GLY A 126 -0.02 23.86 -15.29
CA GLY A 126 -0.11 22.45 -15.64
C GLY A 126 0.02 22.16 -17.14
N LEU A 127 -0.48 23.06 -18.01
CA LEU A 127 -0.34 22.94 -19.46
C LEU A 127 1.08 23.25 -19.97
N LYS A 128 1.84 24.10 -19.26
CA LYS A 128 3.22 24.45 -19.61
C LYS A 128 4.22 23.32 -19.33
N GLY A 129 3.82 22.27 -18.61
CA GLY A 129 4.68 21.12 -18.27
C GLY A 129 5.86 21.43 -17.34
N GLY A 130 6.03 22.70 -16.96
CA GLY A 130 7.11 23.16 -16.09
C GLY A 130 6.54 23.68 -14.77
N ALA A 131 6.52 22.82 -13.76
CA ALA A 131 6.41 23.23 -12.36
C ALA A 131 7.72 22.91 -11.60
N HIS A 132 8.85 22.95 -12.30
CA HIS A 132 10.21 22.73 -11.77
C HIS A 132 11.23 23.71 -12.36
N VAL A 133 10.91 25.00 -12.35
CA VAL A 133 11.93 26.05 -12.28
C VAL A 133 11.41 27.05 -11.25
N ASP A 134 11.68 26.73 -9.99
CA ASP A 134 12.18 27.61 -8.92
C ASP A 134 12.34 26.75 -7.64
#